data_AF-A0A350M7Z6-F1
#
_entry.id   AF-A0A350M7Z6-F1
#
_cell.length_a   1.000
_cell.length_b   1.000
_cell.length_c   1.000
_cell.angle_alpha   90.00
_cell.angle_beta   90.00
_cell.angle_gamma   90.00
#
_symmetry.space_group_name_H-M   'P 1'
#
loop_
_entity.id
_entity.type
_entity.pdbx_description
1 polymer ?
#
loop_
_entity_poly.entity_id
_entity_poly.type
_entity_poly.pdbx_seq_one_letter_code
_entity_poly.pdbx_strand_id
1 'polypeptide(L)' 'MLTPALFLFFNIGAPELFIIVLVVIVFFGSKKIPELMRGLGKGIREFKDATGEIQQEIKKSSKVIEDELKDKKPDSGEQK' A
#
# COMPACT_ATOMS: atom_id res chain seq x y z
N MET A 1 -37.03 -10.68 17.06
CA MET A 1 -37.59 -11.30 15.83
C MET A 1 -36.91 -10.82 14.53
N LEU A 2 -36.14 -9.71 14.50
CA LEU A 2 -35.53 -9.17 13.27
C LEU A 2 -34.04 -9.52 13.05
N THR A 3 -33.41 -10.21 14.00
CA THR A 3 -31.95 -10.45 14.01
C THR A 3 -31.42 -11.75 13.39
N PRO A 4 -32.20 -12.82 13.08
CA PRO A 4 -31.58 -14.09 12.68
C PRO A 4 -30.90 -14.02 11.31
N ALA A 5 -31.39 -13.19 10.38
CA ALA A 5 -30.77 -13.01 9.06
C ALA A 5 -29.40 -12.34 9.13
N LEU A 6 -29.24 -11.34 10.01
CA LEU A 6 -27.96 -10.68 10.22
C LEU A 6 -26.97 -11.58 10.97
N PHE A 7 -27.47 -12.41 11.88
CA PHE A 7 -26.66 -13.42 12.57
C PHE A 7 -26.15 -14.50 11.60
N LEU A 8 -26.96 -14.96 10.65
CA LEU A 8 -26.51 -15.86 9.57
C LEU A 8 -25.45 -15.20 8.66
N PHE A 9 -25.57 -13.90 8.39
CA PHE A 9 -24.57 -13.14 7.62
C PHE A 9 -23.27 -12.89 8.41
N PHE A 10 -23.34 -12.76 9.74
CA PHE A 10 -22.16 -12.64 10.60
C PHE A 10 -21.50 -13.99 10.92
N ASN A 11 -22.24 -15.09 10.79
CA ASN A 11 -21.74 -16.46 10.89
C ASN A 11 -21.41 -17.05 9.51
N ILE A 12 -20.94 -16.22 8.57
CA ILE A 12 -20.43 -16.71 7.28
C ILE A 12 -19.22 -17.60 7.56
N GLY A 13 -19.46 -18.90 7.48
CA GLY A 13 -18.41 -19.90 7.50
C GLY A 13 -17.73 -19.99 6.14
N ALA A 14 -16.74 -20.88 6.07
CA ALA A 14 -16.11 -21.23 4.80
C ALA A 14 -17.11 -21.68 3.70
N PRO A 15 -18.21 -22.42 4.01
CA PRO A 15 -19.18 -22.83 2.99
C PRO A 15 -19.94 -21.66 2.34
N GLU A 16 -20.40 -20.70 3.12
CA GLU A 16 -21.16 -19.53 2.62
C GLU A 16 -20.27 -18.63 1.75
N LEU A 17 -19.01 -18.40 2.17
CA LEU A 17 -18.04 -17.66 1.38
C LEU A 17 -17.78 -18.34 0.03
N PHE A 18 -17.71 -19.67 0.00
CA PHE A 18 -17.52 -20.43 -1.23
C PHE A 18 -18.68 -20.24 -2.22
N ILE A 19 -19.93 -20.20 -1.75
CA ILE A 19 -21.09 -19.92 -2.60
C ILE A 19 -21.03 -18.51 -3.19
N ILE A 20 -20.65 -17.51 -2.38
CA ILE A 20 -20.50 -16.13 -2.85
C ILE A 20 -19.43 -16.06 -3.94
N VAL A 21 -18.26 -16.66 -3.71
CA VAL A 21 -17.18 -16.72 -4.70
C VAL A 21 -17.63 -17.43 -5.97
N LEU A 22 -18.39 -18.52 -5.86
CA LEU A 22 -18.93 -19.26 -7.00
C LEU A 22 -19.87 -18.38 -7.84
N VAL A 23 -20.80 -17.67 -7.20
CA VAL A 23 -21.71 -16.73 -7.88
C VAL A 23 -20.90 -15.66 -8.61
N VAL A 24 -19.96 -15.03 -7.93
CA VAL A 24 -19.09 -14.01 -8.53
C VAL A 24 -18.33 -14.57 -9.74
N ILE A 25 -17.81 -15.80 -9.67
CA ILE A 25 -17.13 -16.47 -10.78
C ILE A 25 -18.08 -16.73 -11.96
N VAL A 26 -19.35 -17.06 -11.72
CA VAL A 26 -20.32 -17.26 -12.81
C VAL A 26 -20.64 -15.94 -13.52
N PHE A 27 -20.81 -14.85 -12.78
CA PHE A 27 -21.12 -13.54 -13.36
C PHE A 27 -19.92 -12.88 -14.05
N PHE A 28 -18.75 -12.89 -13.41
CA PHE A 28 -17.56 -12.20 -13.92
C PHE A 28 -16.64 -13.13 -14.73
N GLY A 29 -16.77 -14.45 -14.57
CA GLY A 29 -15.88 -15.45 -15.15
C GLY A 29 -14.64 -15.74 -14.30
N SER A 30 -14.23 -17.01 -14.23
CA SER A 30 -13.07 -17.47 -13.45
C SER A 30 -11.74 -16.83 -13.87
N LYS A 31 -11.67 -16.32 -15.10
CA LYS A 31 -10.47 -15.66 -15.64
C LYS A 31 -10.38 -14.17 -15.29
N LYS A 32 -11.50 -13.49 -15.08
CA LYS A 32 -11.51 -12.03 -14.88
C LYS A 32 -10.98 -11.61 -13.52
N ILE A 33 -11.29 -12.35 -12.46
CA ILE A 33 -10.78 -12.01 -11.13
C ILE A 33 -9.24 -12.10 -11.05
N PRO A 34 -8.59 -13.20 -11.47
CA PRO A 34 -7.13 -13.27 -11.49
C PRO A 34 -6.49 -12.25 -12.42
N GLU A 35 -7.12 -11.96 -13.58
CA GLU A 35 -6.64 -10.94 -14.53
C GLU A 35 -6.64 -9.54 -13.91
N LEU A 36 -7.73 -9.15 -13.24
CA LEU A 36 -7.85 -7.89 -12.52
C LEU A 36 -6.87 -7.79 -11.35
N MET A 37 -6.73 -8.86 -10.56
CA MET A 37 -5.76 -8.92 -9.45
C MET A 37 -4.32 -8.75 -9.94
N ARG A 38 -3.97 -9.38 -11.07
CA ARG A 38 -2.63 -9.23 -11.68
C ARG A 38 -2.40 -7.81 -12.18
N GLY A 39 -3.39 -7.19 -12.81
CA GLY A 39 -3.31 -5.79 -13.26
C GLY A 39 -3.14 -4.83 -12.08
N LEU A 40 -3.98 -4.96 -11.07
CA LEU A 40 -3.91 -4.16 -9.85
C LEU A 40 -2.57 -4.36 -9.12
N GLY A 41 -2.10 -5.60 -8.99
CA GLY A 41 -0.84 -5.91 -8.32
C GLY A 41 0.37 -5.31 -9.02
N LYS A 42 0.39 -5.32 -10.37
CA LYS A 42 1.41 -4.61 -11.15
C LYS A 42 1.35 -3.10 -10.94
N GLY A 43 0.16 -2.51 -11.02
CA GLY A 43 -0.02 -1.07 -10.80
C GLY A 43 0.41 -0.62 -9.40
N ILE A 44 0.06 -1.37 -8.35
CA ILE A 44 0.50 -1.08 -6.98
C ILE A 44 2.03 -1.18 -6.86
N ARG A 45 2.65 -2.17 -7.51
CA ARG A 45 4.10 -2.35 -7.49
C ARG A 45 4.82 -1.18 -8.17
N GLU A 46 4.41 -0.84 -9.39
CA GLU A 46 4.96 0.29 -10.14
C GLU A 46 4.77 1.61 -9.38
N PHE A 47 3.60 1.82 -8.78
CA PHE A 47 3.32 2.99 -7.96
C PHE A 47 4.24 3.07 -6.73
N LYS A 48 4.46 1.95 -6.05
CA LYS A 48 5.36 1.86 -4.89
C LYS A 48 6.81 2.11 -5.29
N ASP A 49 7.26 1.54 -6.41
CA ASP A 49 8.62 1.69 -6.91
C ASP A 49 8.89 3.16 -7.26
N ALA A 50 8.01 3.80 -8.05
CA ALA A 50 8.11 5.23 -8.38
C ALA A 50 8.09 6.14 -7.14
N THR A 51 7.20 5.87 -6.19
CA THR A 51 7.14 6.63 -4.93
C THR A 51 8.40 6.44 -4.09
N GLY A 52 9.00 5.24 -4.10
CA GLY A 52 10.23 4.93 -3.39
C GLY A 52 11.44 5.68 -3.93
N GLU A 53 11.57 5.76 -5.25
CA GLU A 53 12.63 6.53 -5.92
C GLU A 53 12.54 8.02 -5.57
N ILE A 54 11.34 8.60 -5.66
CA ILE A 54 11.10 10.01 -5.29
C ILE A 54 11.48 10.27 -3.82
N GLN A 55 11.08 9.38 -2.91
CA GLN A 55 11.43 9.52 -1.49
C GLN A 55 12.94 9.45 -1.25
N GLN A 56 13.66 8.57 -1.95
CA GLN A 56 15.12 8.49 -1.83
C GLN A 56 15.79 9.75 -2.37
N GLU A 57 15.31 10.31 -3.47
CA GLU A 57 15.87 11.49 -4.10
C GLU A 57 15.67 12.75 -3.24
N ILE A 58 14.48 12.90 -2.65
CA ILE A 58 14.17 13.95 -1.67
C ILE A 58 15.09 13.79 -0.46
N LYS A 59 15.19 12.59 0.11
CA LYS A 59 16.02 12.34 1.29
C LYS A 59 17.50 12.61 1.01
N LYS A 60 17.99 12.27 -0.18
CA LYS A 60 19.37 12.55 -0.60
C LYS A 60 19.61 14.05 -0.73
N SER A 61 18.69 14.77 -1.37
CA SER A 61 18.77 16.24 -1.49
C SER A 61 18.73 16.94 -0.14
N SER A 62 17.83 16.53 0.77
CA SER A 62 17.78 17.08 2.14
C SER A 62 19.07 16.82 2.91
N LYS A 63 19.67 15.64 2.76
CA LYS A 63 20.93 15.30 3.44
C LYS A 63 22.11 16.12 2.91
N VAL A 64 22.18 16.36 1.60
CA VAL A 64 23.19 17.25 0.99
C VAL A 64 23.06 18.68 1.53
N ILE A 65 21.82 19.19 1.65
CA ILE A 65 21.57 20.52 2.23
C ILE A 65 21.97 20.57 3.71
N GLU A 66 21.67 19.54 4.51
CA GLU A 66 22.10 19.46 5.90
C GLU A 66 23.64 19.40 6.06
N ASP A 67 24.31 18.67 5.18
CA ASP A 67 25.77 18.55 5.17
C ASP A 67 26.44 19.88 4.74
N GLU A 68 25.89 20.61 3.76
CA GLU A 68 26.36 21.97 3.39
C GLU A 68 26.09 23.02 4.48
N LEU A 69 24.96 22.93 5.19
CA LEU A 69 24.63 23.85 6.29
C LEU A 69 25.48 23.61 7.54
N LYS A 70 25.96 22.37 7.76
CA LYS A 70 26.86 22.05 8.87
C LYS A 70 28.28 22.59 8.67
N ASP A 71 28.75 22.71 7.43
CA ASP A 71 30.08 23.23 7.09
C ASP A 71 30.18 24.77 7.23
N LYS A 72 29.04 25.47 7.30
CA LYS A 72 28.95 26.94 7.44
C LYS A 72 28.79 27.46 8.87
N LYS A 73 28.93 26.66 9.92
CA LYS A 73 29.09 27.22 11.28
C LYS A 73 30.53 27.68 11.45
N PRO A 74 30.79 29.00 11.56
CA PRO A 74 32.13 29.48 11.86
C PRO A 74 32.54 28.92 13.22
N ASP A 75 33.74 28.36 13.24
CA ASP A 75 34.62 28.30 14.39
C ASP A 75 34.48 29.60 15.19
N SER A 76 33.68 29.55 16.26
CA SER A 76 33.51 30.65 17.20
C SER A 76 34.03 30.18 18.55
N GLY A 77 35.35 30.35 18.71
CA GLY A 77 35.89 30.83 19.96
C GLY A 77 36.33 29.77 20.95
N GLU A 78 37.33 28.97 20.58
CA GLU A 78 38.33 28.52 21.54
C GLU A 78 39.47 29.55 21.55
N GLN A 79 39.31 30.63 22.33
CA GLN A 79 40.44 31.45 22.77
C GLN A 79 40.33 31.65 24.28
N LYS A 80 41.35 31.07 24.93
CA LYS A 80 41.84 31.25 26.29
C LYS A 80 41.38 32.48 27.07
#